data_AF-A0A2N5A7H8-F1
#
_entry.id   AF-A0A2N5A7H8-F1
#
_cell.length_a   1.000
_cell.length_b   1.000
_cell.length_c   1.000
_cell.angle_alpha   90.00
_cell.angle_beta   90.00
_cell.angle_gamma   90.00
#
_symmetry.space_group_name_H-M   'P 1'
#
loop_
_entity.id
_entity.type
_entity.pdbx_description
1 polymer ?
#
loop_
_entity_poly.entity_id
_entity_poly.type
_entity_poly.pdbx_seq_one_letter_code
_entity_poly.pdbx_strand_id
1 'polypeptide(L)'
;MGYGTFETLRRQNAVLRGTVELNSGIQLAAWYNNCDTVTVRSDHHTLSLYVADGYESYQKTPHGWKNGGGPDRFCLMPKGDESVWDIRGDLSFVHLY
;
A
#
# COMPACT_ATOMS: atom_id res chain seq x y z
N MET A 1 6.67 3.41 17.49
CA MET A 1 7.61 3.48 16.34
C MET A 1 6.75 3.71 15.12
N GLY A 2 7.11 4.63 14.22
CA GLY A 2 6.32 4.87 13.01
C GLY A 2 6.89 4.06 11.86
N TYR A 3 6.04 3.37 11.09
CA TYR A 3 6.44 2.70 9.85
C TYR A 3 6.41 3.72 8.70
N GLY A 4 7.48 3.83 7.92
CA GLY A 4 7.60 4.82 6.86
C GLY A 4 6.49 4.73 5.81
N THR A 5 6.09 3.52 5.43
CA THR A 5 4.98 3.29 4.49
C THR A 5 3.63 3.73 5.07
N PHE A 6 3.39 3.51 6.37
CA PHE A 6 2.18 3.97 7.05
C PHE A 6 2.09 5.50 7.04
N GLU A 7 3.17 6.17 7.42
CA GLU A 7 3.23 7.65 7.44
C GLU A 7 3.16 8.27 6.05
N THR A 8 3.69 7.60 5.03
CA THR A 8 3.59 8.04 3.63
C THR A 8 2.14 8.05 3.17
N LEU A 9 1.39 6.97 3.42
CA LEU A 9 -0.03 6.90 3.09
C LEU A 9 -0.86 7.96 3.82
N ARG A 10 -0.60 8.20 5.11
CA ARG A 10 -1.28 9.26 5.88
C ARG A 10 -1.10 10.66 5.32
N ARG A 11 -0.03 10.92 4.57
CA ARG A 11 0.33 12.23 4.01
C ARG A 11 -0.13 12.41 2.56
N GLN A 12 -0.62 11.34 1.93
CA GLN A 12 -1.12 11.32 0.55
C GLN A 12 -2.67 11.26 0.55
N ASN A 13 -3.26 10.82 -0.56
CA ASN A 13 -4.73 10.75 -0.69
C ASN A 13 -5.35 9.54 0.02
N ALA A 14 -4.52 8.59 0.49
CA ALA A 14 -5.00 7.42 1.19
C ALA A 14 -5.68 7.77 2.53
N VAL A 15 -6.88 7.23 2.72
CA VAL A 15 -7.71 7.42 3.91
C VAL A 15 -7.59 6.20 4.82
N LEU A 16 -7.08 6.41 6.03
CA LEU A 16 -7.03 5.37 7.06
C LEU A 16 -8.45 5.05 7.55
N ARG A 17 -8.88 3.81 7.39
CA ARG A 17 -10.19 3.32 7.85
C ARG A 17 -10.14 2.74 9.25
N GLY A 18 -9.00 2.20 9.65
CA GLY A 18 -8.78 1.66 10.99
C GLY A 18 -7.40 1.03 11.11
N THR A 19 -6.92 0.88 12.34
CA THR A 19 -5.64 0.21 12.61
C THR A 19 -5.67 -0.47 13.97
N VAL A 20 -4.88 -1.54 14.10
CA VAL A 20 -4.64 -2.26 15.33
C VAL A 20 -3.16 -2.60 15.43
N GLU A 21 -2.55 -2.27 16.56
CA GLU A 21 -1.23 -2.78 16.91
C GLU A 21 -1.38 -4.21 17.43
N LEU A 22 -0.63 -5.13 16.82
CA LEU A 22 -0.48 -6.49 17.32
C LEU A 22 0.70 -6.54 18.29
N ASN A 23 1.00 -7.73 18.79
CA ASN A 23 2.20 -7.93 19.61
C ASN A 23 3.47 -7.91 18.73
N SER A 24 4.63 -7.83 19.39
CA SER A 24 5.95 -8.02 18.75
C SER A 24 6.31 -7.02 17.65
N GLY A 25 5.73 -5.80 17.68
CA GLY A 25 6.08 -4.74 16.72
C GLY A 25 5.50 -4.97 15.33
N ILE A 26 4.29 -5.53 15.26
CA ILE A 26 3.52 -5.72 14.02
C ILE A 26 2.27 -4.83 14.10
N GLN A 27 1.89 -4.22 12.98
CA GLN A 27 0.68 -3.39 12.92
C GLN A 27 -0.17 -3.77 11.70
N LEU A 28 -1.48 -3.83 11.88
CA LEU A 28 -2.45 -3.92 10.79
C LEU A 28 -3.14 -2.58 10.57
N ALA A 29 -3.32 -2.17 9.33
CA ALA A 29 -4.14 -1.01 9.00
C ALA A 29 -4.98 -1.24 7.74
N ALA A 30 -6.25 -0.87 7.81
CA ALA A 30 -7.16 -0.85 6.68
C ALA A 30 -7.18 0.55 6.05
N TRP A 31 -7.10 0.59 4.73
CA TRP A 31 -6.98 1.80 3.94
C TRP A 31 -7.97 1.80 2.79
N TYR A 32 -8.32 3.01 2.38
CA TYR A 32 -8.97 3.28 1.10
C TYR A 32 -8.12 4.30 0.34
N ASN A 33 -7.92 4.11 -0.96
CA ASN A 33 -7.26 5.08 -1.82
C ASN A 33 -7.97 5.17 -3.18
N ASN A 34 -7.84 6.32 -3.83
CA ASN A 34 -8.37 6.58 -5.17
C ASN A 34 -7.64 7.81 -5.75
N CYS A 35 -7.32 7.77 -7.05
CA CYS A 35 -6.70 8.86 -7.80
C CYS A 35 -5.44 9.41 -7.10
N ASP A 36 -4.46 8.54 -6.94
CA ASP A 36 -3.24 8.83 -6.18
C ASP A 36 -1.98 8.30 -6.89
N THR A 37 -0.85 8.99 -6.71
CA THR A 37 0.46 8.51 -7.14
C THR A 37 1.39 8.49 -5.95
N VAL A 38 1.67 7.29 -5.45
CA VAL A 38 2.38 7.08 -4.19
C VAL A 38 3.76 6.51 -4.46
N THR A 39 4.80 7.16 -3.94
CA THR A 39 6.13 6.58 -3.82
C THR A 39 6.33 6.14 -2.39
N VAL A 40 6.56 4.86 -2.16
CA VAL A 40 6.87 4.30 -0.84
C VAL A 40 8.29 3.76 -0.82
N ARG A 41 9.04 4.11 0.22
CA ARG A 41 10.32 3.50 0.55
C ARG A 41 10.18 2.87 1.93
N SER A 42 10.05 1.56 1.97
CA SER A 42 9.67 0.88 3.21
C SER A 42 10.90 0.76 4.11
N ASP A 43 10.80 1.22 5.35
CA ASP A 43 11.80 1.00 6.41
C ASP A 43 11.59 -0.33 7.16
N HIS A 44 10.48 -1.00 6.87
CA HIS A 44 10.07 -2.32 7.33
C HIS A 44 9.40 -3.11 6.19
N HIS A 45 9.43 -4.44 6.23
CA HIS A 45 8.72 -5.25 5.23
C HIS A 45 7.22 -5.02 5.39
N THR A 46 6.55 -4.55 4.35
CA THR A 46 5.10 -4.31 4.37
C THR A 46 4.42 -5.24 3.38
N LEU A 47 3.38 -5.96 3.84
CA LEU A 47 2.52 -6.76 2.97
C LEU A 47 1.19 -6.03 2.79
N SER A 48 0.77 -5.85 1.54
CA SER A 48 -0.52 -5.26 1.16
C SER A 48 -1.43 -6.34 0.59
N LEU A 49 -2.67 -6.40 1.08
CA LEU A 49 -3.74 -7.25 0.57
C LEU A 49 -4.89 -6.40 0.07
N TYR A 50 -5.28 -6.58 -1.19
CA TYR A 50 -6.40 -5.84 -1.78
C TYR A 50 -7.69 -6.57 -1.42
N VAL A 51 -8.57 -5.90 -0.66
CA VAL A 51 -9.79 -6.50 -0.11
C VAL A 51 -11.05 -6.18 -0.91
N ALA A 52 -11.05 -5.06 -1.64
CA ALA A 52 -12.11 -4.72 -2.58
C ALA A 52 -11.57 -3.74 -3.65
N ASP A 53 -12.13 -3.82 -4.84
CA ASP A 53 -11.75 -3.04 -6.02
C ASP A 53 -10.25 -3.19 -6.35
N GLY A 54 -9.58 -2.09 -6.72
CA GLY A 54 -8.15 -2.07 -6.99
C GLY A 54 -7.76 -2.51 -8.40
N TYR A 55 -8.71 -2.70 -9.31
CA TYR A 55 -8.46 -3.13 -10.70
C TYR A 55 -7.52 -2.20 -11.48
N GLU A 56 -7.48 -0.93 -11.09
CA GLU A 56 -6.69 0.11 -11.72
C GLU A 56 -5.48 0.52 -10.84
N SER A 57 -4.72 -0.48 -10.38
CA SER A 57 -3.52 -0.29 -9.55
C SER A 57 -2.26 -0.68 -10.33
N TYR A 58 -1.41 0.31 -10.63
CA TYR A 58 -0.26 0.15 -11.52
C TYR A 58 1.05 0.39 -10.79
N GLN A 59 1.98 -0.55 -10.88
CA GLN A 59 3.34 -0.38 -10.38
C GLN A 59 4.25 0.17 -11.48
N LYS A 60 5.11 1.14 -11.14
CA LYS A 60 6.16 1.61 -12.04
C LYS A 60 7.26 0.56 -12.15
N THR A 61 7.60 0.17 -13.37
CA THR A 61 8.68 -0.75 -13.70
C THR A 61 9.65 -0.11 -14.71
N PRO A 62 10.83 -0.71 -14.97
CA PRO A 62 11.72 -0.24 -16.04
C PRO A 62 11.08 -0.21 -17.43
N HIS A 63 10.02 -1.00 -17.64
CA HIS A 63 9.30 -1.10 -18.93
C HIS A 63 7.99 -0.28 -18.93
N GLY A 64 7.81 0.63 -17.97
CA GLY A 64 6.61 1.44 -17.81
C GLY A 64 5.67 0.92 -16.71
N TRP A 65 4.41 1.33 -16.77
CA TRP A 65 3.39 0.98 -15.78
C TRP A 65 2.85 -0.43 -16.01
N LYS A 66 2.92 -1.27 -14.97
CA LYS A 66 2.40 -2.64 -15.00
C LYS A 66 1.19 -2.75 -14.07
N ASN A 67 0.04 -3.13 -14.62
CA ASN A 67 -1.12 -3.45 -13.79
C ASN A 67 -0.88 -4.77 -13.03
N GLY A 68 -1.11 -4.74 -11.72
CA GLY A 68 -1.11 -5.92 -10.86
C GLY A 68 -2.33 -5.99 -9.93
N GLY A 69 -3.32 -5.14 -10.20
CA GLY A 69 -4.45 -4.88 -9.32
C GLY A 69 -5.58 -5.91 -9.37
N GLY A 70 -6.56 -5.66 -8.50
CA GLY A 70 -7.75 -6.47 -8.29
C GLY A 70 -7.81 -7.08 -6.88
N PRO A 71 -9.01 -7.51 -6.44
CA PRO A 71 -9.19 -8.15 -5.13
C PRO A 71 -8.36 -9.45 -5.01
N ASP A 72 -8.07 -9.84 -3.77
CA ASP A 72 -7.32 -11.06 -3.40
C ASP A 72 -5.87 -11.07 -3.91
N ARG A 73 -5.35 -9.91 -4.32
CA ARG A 73 -3.95 -9.73 -4.70
C ARG A 73 -3.10 -9.32 -3.51
N PHE A 74 -1.93 -9.95 -3.41
CA PHE A 74 -0.87 -9.55 -2.49
C PHE A 74 0.19 -8.72 -3.22
N CYS A 75 0.63 -7.66 -2.56
CA CYS A 75 1.81 -6.90 -2.92
C CYS A 75 2.77 -6.89 -1.73
N LEU A 76 3.98 -7.40 -1.94
CA LEU A 76 5.06 -7.31 -0.96
C LEU A 76 5.93 -6.09 -1.27
N MET A 77 6.15 -5.24 -0.27
CA MET A 77 7.08 -4.12 -0.32
C MET A 77 8.24 -4.41 0.64
N PRO A 78 9.37 -4.93 0.15
CA PRO A 78 10.50 -5.26 1.01
C PRO A 78 11.10 -4.02 1.67
N LYS A 79 11.68 -4.22 2.86
CA LYS A 79 12.47 -3.20 3.54
C LYS A 79 13.64 -2.75 2.67
N GLY A 80 13.86 -1.44 2.58
CA GLY A 80 14.94 -0.82 1.82
C GLY A 80 14.59 -0.52 0.36
N ASP A 81 13.58 -1.19 -0.18
CA ASP A 81 13.16 -1.03 -1.56
C ASP A 81 12.19 0.14 -1.71
N GLU A 82 12.31 0.83 -2.84
CA GLU A 82 11.38 1.85 -3.27
C GLU A 82 10.42 1.27 -4.31
N SER A 83 9.14 1.59 -4.18
CA SER A 83 8.15 1.30 -5.20
C SER A 83 7.26 2.51 -5.45
N VAL A 84 6.86 2.69 -6.71
CA VAL A 84 5.99 3.79 -7.14
C VAL A 84 4.71 3.18 -7.71
N TRP A 85 3.58 3.70 -7.25
CA TRP A 85 2.25 3.22 -7.57
C TRP A 85 1.39 4.34 -8.14
N ASP A 86 0.64 4.03 -9.19
CA ASP A 86 -0.37 4.89 -9.79
C ASP A 86 -1.73 4.19 -9.62
N ILE A 87 -2.56 4.76 -8.75
CA ILE A 87 -3.88 4.26 -8.35
C ILE A 87 -4.93 5.11 -9.05
N ARG A 88 -5.61 4.55 -10.06
CA ARG A 88 -6.53 5.32 -10.94
C ARG A 88 -8.00 5.07 -10.67
N GLY A 89 -8.32 4.15 -9.78
CA GLY A 89 -9.68 3.85 -9.35
C GLY A 89 -9.74 3.53 -7.86
N ASP A 90 -10.92 3.13 -7.41
CA ASP A 90 -11.12 2.74 -6.02
C ASP A 90 -10.23 1.56 -5.64
N LEU A 91 -9.59 1.63 -4.48
CA LEU A 91 -8.77 0.57 -3.91
C LEU A 91 -9.00 0.52 -2.40
N SER A 92 -9.56 -0.59 -1.91
CA SER A 92 -9.59 -0.90 -0.48
C SER A 92 -8.60 -2.00 -0.17
N PHE A 93 -7.74 -1.79 0.83
CA PHE A 93 -6.62 -2.68 1.10
C PHE A 93 -6.23 -2.70 2.57
N VAL A 94 -5.59 -3.78 3.00
CA VAL A 94 -5.04 -3.95 4.34
C VAL A 94 -3.53 -4.06 4.24
N HIS A 95 -2.82 -3.30 5.05
CA HIS A 95 -1.38 -3.43 5.25
C HIS A 95 -1.09 -4.17 6.54
N LEU A 96 -0.18 -5.15 6.46
CA LEU A 96 0.58 -5.69 7.57
C LEU A 96 1.96 -5.04 7.53
N TYR A 97 2.24 -4.19 8.51
CA TYR A 97 3.54 -3.57 8.72
C TYR A 97 4.35 -4.42 9.69
#